data_AF-F8E8Z9-F1
#
_entry.id   AF-F8E8Z9-F1
#
_cell.length_a   1.000
_cell.length_b   1.000
_cell.length_c   1.000
_cell.angle_alpha   90.00
_cell.angle_beta   90.00
_cell.angle_gamma   90.00
#
_symmetry.space_group_name_H-M   'P 1'
#
loop_
_entity.id
_entity.type
_entity.pdbx_description
1 polymer ?
#
loop_
_entity_poly.entity_id
_entity_poly.type
_entity_poly.pdbx_seq_one_letter_code
_entity_poly.pdbx_strand_id
1 'polypeptide(L)'
;MKYSGYVHAKQYKRAGKAVKKMKTKMGKLYRSIERVLPEELRNSDEFQQLKLFYESLWNRSKKSKNKLYSLHSPEVECISKGKSHKRYEFGNKVGFVGTLKKNFILSCKSFHGNPYDGHTLEENLCEAKTLLGSNGTIDTILVDLGYRKHNYRGDAKVHVVPRSMKKFKVNFKRLLKRRSCVEATIGHTKRDNRMDRNYLKGKEGDKANAILAASGHNLRLILAFLLFFLKKFMDNIAKKLANFANEVFLDKKYAKIYV
;
A
#
# COMPACT_ATOMS: atom_id res chain seq x y z
N MET A 1 19.44 -7.69 -26.31
CA MET A 1 18.65 -8.81 -26.91
C MET A 1 17.24 -8.30 -27.24
N LYS A 2 16.73 -8.47 -28.47
CA LYS A 2 15.56 -7.71 -29.00
C LYS A 2 14.15 -8.30 -28.67
N TYR A 3 13.99 -9.08 -27.59
CA TYR A 3 12.69 -9.70 -27.27
C TYR A 3 11.55 -8.67 -27.14
N SER A 4 11.75 -7.63 -26.32
CA SER A 4 10.75 -6.58 -26.08
C SER A 4 10.36 -5.87 -27.38
N GLY A 5 11.34 -5.50 -28.21
CA GLY A 5 11.09 -4.88 -29.51
C GLY A 5 10.28 -5.75 -30.46
N TYR A 6 10.54 -7.07 -30.51
CA TYR A 6 9.74 -7.99 -31.32
C TYR A 6 8.30 -8.14 -30.81
N VAL A 7 8.09 -8.13 -29.49
CA VAL A 7 6.74 -8.16 -28.90
C VAL A 7 5.99 -6.86 -29.22
N HIS A 8 6.65 -5.71 -29.08
CA HIS A 8 6.08 -4.41 -29.41
C HIS A 8 5.66 -4.33 -30.89
N ALA A 9 6.50 -4.82 -31.80
CA ALA A 9 6.20 -4.89 -33.23
C ALA A 9 5.27 -6.06 -33.63
N LYS A 10 4.67 -6.78 -32.66
CA LYS A 10 3.82 -7.97 -32.87
C LYS A 10 4.49 -9.12 -33.65
N GLN A 11 5.82 -9.16 -33.70
CA GLN A 11 6.61 -10.20 -34.37
C GLN A 11 6.81 -11.44 -33.48
N TYR A 12 5.73 -12.12 -33.13
CA TYR A 12 5.73 -13.19 -32.12
C TYR A 12 6.61 -14.40 -32.48
N LYS A 13 6.76 -14.74 -33.77
CA LYS A 13 7.68 -15.80 -34.22
C LYS A 13 9.14 -15.47 -33.87
N ARG A 14 9.57 -14.22 -34.10
CA ARG A 14 10.94 -13.75 -33.77
C ARG A 14 11.14 -13.62 -32.26
N ALA A 15 10.11 -13.15 -31.54
CA ALA A 15 10.12 -13.12 -30.09
C ALA A 15 10.29 -14.54 -29.51
N GLY A 16 9.58 -15.54 -30.06
CA GLY A 16 9.73 -16.95 -29.69
C GLY A 16 11.14 -17.49 -29.91
N LYS A 17 11.75 -17.20 -31.07
CA LYS A 17 13.17 -17.57 -31.34
C LYS A 17 14.13 -16.93 -30.34
N ALA A 18 13.91 -15.66 -29.98
CA ALA A 18 14.71 -14.98 -28.96
C ALA A 18 14.58 -15.65 -27.58
N VAL A 19 13.36 -16.03 -27.17
CA VAL A 19 13.14 -16.78 -25.92
C VAL A 19 13.83 -18.13 -25.94
N LYS A 20 13.75 -18.88 -27.05
CA LYS A 20 14.44 -20.17 -27.18
C LYS A 20 15.96 -20.00 -27.00
N LYS A 21 16.55 -18.98 -27.65
CA LYS A 21 17.97 -18.64 -27.49
C LYS A 21 18.33 -18.25 -26.04
N MET A 22 17.46 -17.52 -25.33
CA MET A 22 17.64 -17.21 -23.90
C MET A 22 17.65 -18.47 -23.06
N LYS A 23 16.64 -19.34 -23.22
CA LYS A 23 16.57 -20.62 -22.51
C LYS A 23 17.85 -21.42 -22.73
N THR A 24 18.27 -21.63 -23.99
CA THR A 24 19.50 -22.37 -24.29
C THR A 24 20.74 -21.79 -23.61
N LYS A 25 20.93 -20.46 -23.65
CA LYS A 25 22.06 -19.81 -22.97
C LYS A 25 22.01 -19.99 -21.45
N MET A 26 20.84 -19.78 -20.85
CA MET A 26 20.62 -19.97 -19.41
C MET A 26 20.93 -21.39 -18.98
N GLY A 27 20.44 -22.40 -19.70
CA GLY A 27 20.70 -23.80 -19.36
C GLY A 27 22.15 -24.23 -19.57
N LYS A 28 22.89 -23.60 -20.51
CA LYS A 28 24.34 -23.80 -20.63
C LYS A 28 25.09 -23.18 -19.45
N LEU A 29 24.72 -21.96 -19.06
CA LEU A 29 25.32 -21.26 -17.92
C LEU A 29 25.10 -22.03 -16.61
N TYR A 30 23.86 -22.40 -16.31
CA TYR A 30 23.51 -23.17 -15.11
C TYR A 30 24.36 -24.45 -14.99
N ARG A 31 24.38 -25.28 -16.04
CA ARG A 31 25.19 -26.52 -16.07
C ARG A 31 26.70 -26.28 -15.96
N SER A 32 27.19 -25.13 -16.44
CA SER A 32 28.61 -24.80 -16.33
C SER A 32 28.97 -24.41 -14.90
N ILE A 33 28.12 -23.62 -14.24
CA ILE A 33 28.24 -23.26 -12.83
C ILE A 33 28.18 -24.54 -11.97
N GLU A 34 27.15 -25.36 -12.16
CA GLU A 34 26.95 -26.62 -11.42
C GLU A 34 28.13 -27.58 -11.53
N ARG A 35 28.79 -27.63 -12.70
CA ARG A 35 29.97 -28.48 -12.92
C ARG A 35 31.21 -27.97 -12.20
N VAL A 36 31.41 -26.65 -12.15
CA VAL A 36 32.61 -26.03 -11.57
C VAL A 36 32.50 -25.90 -10.05
N LEU A 37 31.29 -25.77 -9.50
CA LEU A 37 31.11 -25.61 -8.07
C LEU A 37 31.42 -26.91 -7.30
N PRO A 38 32.20 -26.83 -6.20
CA PRO A 38 32.32 -27.87 -5.18
C PRO A 38 30.96 -28.27 -4.61
N GLU A 39 30.86 -29.50 -4.10
CA GLU A 39 29.61 -30.05 -3.57
C GLU A 39 29.05 -29.27 -2.38
N GLU A 40 29.92 -28.79 -1.50
CA GLU A 40 29.57 -27.91 -0.37
C GLU A 40 28.83 -26.65 -0.84
N LEU A 41 29.35 -25.99 -1.88
CA LEU A 41 28.71 -24.80 -2.45
C LEU A 41 27.46 -25.12 -3.26
N ARG A 42 27.33 -26.33 -3.81
CA ARG A 42 26.06 -26.77 -4.44
C ARG A 42 24.95 -26.98 -3.42
N ASN A 43 25.31 -27.31 -2.18
CA ASN A 43 24.36 -27.46 -1.08
C ASN A 43 24.06 -26.15 -0.35
N SER A 44 24.73 -25.05 -0.71
CA SER A 44 24.43 -23.71 -0.18
C SER A 44 23.01 -23.26 -0.54
N ASP A 45 22.41 -22.47 0.35
CA ASP A 45 21.07 -21.90 0.15
C ASP A 45 21.01 -21.05 -1.13
N GLU A 46 22.08 -20.32 -1.45
CA GLU A 46 22.18 -19.50 -2.65
C GLU A 46 22.10 -20.33 -3.93
N PHE A 47 22.80 -21.47 -3.97
CA PHE A 47 22.77 -22.35 -5.13
C PHE A 47 21.43 -23.08 -5.25
N GLN A 48 20.82 -23.48 -4.13
CA GLN A 48 19.47 -24.06 -4.13
C GLN A 48 18.42 -23.05 -4.63
N GLN A 49 18.52 -21.77 -4.25
CA GLN A 49 17.67 -20.71 -4.80
C GLN A 49 17.87 -20.52 -6.30
N LEU A 50 19.13 -20.54 -6.78
CA LEU A 50 19.45 -20.47 -8.20
C LEU A 50 18.88 -21.67 -8.98
N LYS A 51 18.96 -22.87 -8.40
CA LYS A 51 18.39 -24.10 -8.97
C LYS A 51 16.87 -24.00 -9.08
N LEU A 52 16.18 -23.62 -8.01
CA LEU A 52 14.73 -23.39 -8.02
C LEU A 52 14.34 -22.35 -9.08
N PHE A 53 15.11 -21.28 -9.22
CA PHE A 53 14.89 -20.28 -10.26
C PHE A 53 15.04 -20.88 -11.67
N TYR A 54 16.13 -21.59 -11.92
CA TYR A 54 16.39 -22.25 -13.19
C TYR A 54 15.24 -23.20 -13.57
N GLU A 55 14.87 -24.11 -12.66
CA GLU A 55 13.77 -25.07 -12.85
C GLU A 55 12.45 -24.35 -13.12
N SER A 56 12.17 -23.27 -12.37
CA SER A 56 10.96 -22.47 -12.55
C SER A 56 10.88 -21.81 -13.93
N LEU A 57 11.99 -21.35 -14.50
CA LEU A 57 12.01 -20.72 -15.83
C LEU A 57 12.06 -21.74 -16.97
N TRP A 58 12.76 -22.84 -16.74
CA TRP A 58 12.94 -23.89 -17.74
C TRP A 58 11.62 -24.60 -18.02
N ASN A 59 10.93 -25.04 -16.97
CA ASN A 59 9.74 -25.89 -17.04
C ASN A 59 8.43 -25.14 -17.31
N ARG A 60 8.41 -23.80 -17.20
CA ARG A 60 7.17 -23.03 -17.28
C ARG A 60 6.74 -22.67 -18.71
N SER A 61 5.44 -22.86 -18.96
CA SER A 61 4.71 -22.34 -20.12
C SER A 61 4.07 -20.98 -19.81
N LYS A 62 3.52 -20.27 -20.82
CA LYS A 62 2.82 -18.99 -20.63
C LYS A 62 1.70 -19.06 -19.57
N LYS A 63 1.03 -20.21 -19.43
CA LYS A 63 -0.11 -20.45 -18.54
C LYS A 63 0.28 -20.93 -17.13
N SER A 64 1.56 -21.12 -16.86
CA SER A 64 2.04 -21.53 -15.55
C SER A 64 1.66 -20.52 -14.44
N LYS A 65 1.30 -21.06 -13.28
CA LYS A 65 1.08 -20.29 -12.04
C LYS A 65 2.41 -20.08 -11.30
N ASN A 66 2.42 -19.17 -10.33
CA ASN A 66 3.54 -18.89 -9.39
C ASN A 66 4.85 -18.40 -10.04
N LYS A 67 4.75 -17.60 -11.10
CA LYS A 67 5.90 -17.04 -11.83
C LYS A 67 6.87 -16.31 -10.90
N LEU A 68 8.16 -16.55 -11.11
CA LEU A 68 9.24 -15.91 -10.37
C LEU A 68 9.64 -14.62 -11.09
N TYR A 69 9.53 -13.48 -10.40
CA TYR A 69 9.75 -12.16 -10.98
C TYR A 69 11.07 -11.51 -10.56
N SER A 70 11.64 -11.92 -9.43
CA SER A 70 12.94 -11.49 -8.93
C SER A 70 13.72 -12.68 -8.36
N LEU A 71 15.02 -12.74 -8.64
CA LEU A 71 15.93 -13.73 -8.06
C LEU A 71 16.19 -13.44 -6.57
N HIS A 72 16.40 -12.18 -6.23
CA HIS A 72 16.75 -11.74 -4.89
C HIS A 72 15.53 -11.59 -3.95
N SER A 73 14.32 -11.71 -4.51
CA SER A 73 13.06 -11.55 -3.77
C SER A 73 12.00 -12.47 -4.38
N PRO A 74 12.10 -13.79 -4.18
CA PRO A 74 11.24 -14.77 -4.83
C PRO A 74 9.76 -14.67 -4.44
N GLU A 75 9.48 -14.05 -3.29
CA GLU A 75 8.14 -13.74 -2.78
C GLU A 75 7.41 -12.64 -3.57
N VAL A 76 8.11 -11.86 -4.41
CA VAL A 76 7.52 -10.75 -5.17
C VAL A 76 6.50 -11.26 -6.18
N GLU A 77 5.32 -10.67 -6.14
CA GLU A 77 4.23 -10.96 -7.06
C GLU A 77 4.09 -9.90 -8.14
N CYS A 78 3.43 -10.27 -9.23
CA CYS A 78 3.02 -9.33 -10.27
C CYS A 78 1.53 -9.05 -10.16
N ILE A 79 1.21 -7.78 -9.91
CA ILE A 79 -0.14 -7.28 -9.71
C ILE A 79 -0.54 -6.50 -10.96
N SER A 80 -1.49 -7.04 -11.71
CA SER A 80 -2.05 -6.34 -12.87
C SER A 80 -2.78 -5.07 -12.43
N LYS A 81 -2.36 -3.94 -12.96
CA LYS A 81 -3.08 -2.68 -12.85
C LYS A 81 -3.90 -2.50 -14.12
N GLY A 82 -5.20 -2.27 -13.98
CA GLY A 82 -6.11 -1.93 -15.09
C GLY A 82 -5.85 -0.54 -15.71
N LYS A 83 -4.61 -0.02 -15.63
CA LYS A 83 -4.21 1.30 -16.10
C LYS A 83 -3.42 1.17 -17.40
N SER A 84 -3.69 2.04 -18.37
CA SER A 84 -3.07 2.00 -19.70
C SER A 84 -1.56 2.25 -19.67
N HIS A 85 -1.10 3.23 -18.86
CA HIS A 85 0.29 3.69 -18.79
C HIS A 85 1.18 2.87 -17.86
N LYS A 86 0.61 2.12 -16.91
CA LYS A 86 1.34 1.21 -16.01
C LYS A 86 0.49 -0.03 -15.78
N ARG A 87 0.76 -1.08 -16.55
CA ARG A 87 -0.05 -2.32 -16.59
C ARG A 87 0.21 -3.28 -15.44
N TYR A 88 1.40 -3.21 -14.84
CA TYR A 88 1.84 -4.13 -13.80
C TYR A 88 2.57 -3.37 -12.69
N GLU A 89 2.36 -3.79 -11.46
CA GLU A 89 3.19 -3.47 -10.31
C GLU A 89 3.80 -4.77 -9.76
N PHE A 90 5.00 -4.67 -9.21
CA PHE A 90 5.69 -5.79 -8.60
C PHE A 90 5.84 -5.53 -7.11
N GLY A 91 5.49 -6.50 -6.30
CA GLY A 91 5.53 -6.43 -4.84
C GLY A 91 4.52 -7.38 -4.23
N ASN A 92 4.00 -7.06 -3.05
CA ASN A 92 2.92 -7.77 -2.41
C ASN A 92 1.65 -6.90 -2.36
N LYS A 93 0.50 -7.51 -2.07
CA LYS A 93 -0.75 -6.76 -1.89
C LYS A 93 -0.82 -6.24 -0.46
N VAL A 94 -1.23 -4.99 -0.29
CA VAL A 94 -1.42 -4.40 1.04
C VAL A 94 -2.87 -3.95 1.17
N GLY A 95 -3.55 -4.42 2.22
CA GLY A 95 -4.89 -3.97 2.61
C GLY A 95 -4.80 -2.81 3.59
N PHE A 96 -5.70 -1.84 3.45
CA PHE A 96 -5.81 -0.70 4.35
C PHE A 96 -7.23 -0.61 4.91
N VAL A 97 -7.34 -0.40 6.21
CA VAL A 97 -8.59 -0.02 6.87
C VAL A 97 -8.44 1.38 7.40
N GLY A 98 -9.20 2.33 6.85
CA GLY A 98 -9.15 3.74 7.24
C GLY A 98 -10.49 4.21 7.80
N THR A 99 -10.43 5.20 8.69
CA THR A 99 -11.62 5.89 9.20
C THR A 99 -12.27 6.75 8.11
N LEU A 100 -13.59 6.67 7.97
CA LEU A 100 -14.32 7.36 6.90
C LEU A 100 -14.30 8.91 7.01
N LYS A 101 -14.22 9.43 8.24
CA LYS A 101 -14.32 10.87 8.49
C LYS A 101 -12.97 11.58 8.37
N LYS A 102 -11.92 11.00 8.95
CA LYS A 102 -10.62 11.64 9.17
C LYS A 102 -9.48 11.01 8.36
N ASN A 103 -9.76 9.95 7.60
CA ASN A 103 -8.77 9.23 6.78
C ASN A 103 -7.58 8.69 7.58
N PHE A 104 -7.74 8.54 8.89
CA PHE A 104 -6.76 7.90 9.77
C PHE A 104 -6.73 6.41 9.49
N ILE A 105 -5.54 5.83 9.31
CA ILE A 105 -5.37 4.40 9.04
C ILE A 105 -5.45 3.65 10.37
N LEU A 106 -6.41 2.73 10.50
CA LEU A 106 -6.59 1.88 11.67
C LEU A 106 -5.71 0.63 11.59
N SER A 107 -5.70 -0.03 10.42
CA SER A 107 -4.86 -1.20 10.18
C SER A 107 -4.30 -1.21 8.77
N CYS A 108 -3.18 -1.91 8.61
CA CYS A 108 -2.51 -2.11 7.36
C CYS A 108 -1.89 -3.51 7.34
N LYS A 109 -2.40 -4.39 6.45
CA LYS A 109 -1.97 -5.79 6.38
C LYS A 109 -1.32 -6.10 5.05
N SER A 110 -0.18 -6.77 5.09
CA SER A 110 0.51 -7.32 3.92
C SER A 110 0.00 -8.72 3.60
N PHE A 111 -0.35 -8.95 2.34
CA PHE A 111 -0.84 -10.23 1.80
C PHE A 111 0.08 -10.74 0.68
N HIS A 112 0.44 -12.01 0.80
CA HIS A 112 1.21 -12.76 -0.20
C HIS A 112 0.31 -13.83 -0.87
N GLY A 113 0.74 -14.37 -2.00
CA GLY A 113 -0.03 -15.26 -2.88
C GLY A 113 -0.93 -14.54 -3.90
N ASN A 114 -0.86 -13.21 -4.02
CA ASN A 114 -1.73 -12.36 -4.85
C ASN A 114 -3.22 -12.72 -4.71
N PRO A 115 -3.78 -12.68 -3.49
CA PRO A 115 -5.17 -13.05 -3.26
C PRO A 115 -6.13 -12.07 -3.95
N TYR A 116 -7.34 -12.55 -4.27
CA TYR A 116 -8.41 -11.68 -4.73
C TYR A 116 -8.82 -10.70 -3.61
N ASP A 117 -9.06 -9.42 -3.95
CA ASP A 117 -9.31 -8.36 -2.97
C ASP A 117 -10.44 -8.71 -1.99
N GLY A 118 -11.53 -9.28 -2.50
CA GLY A 118 -12.65 -9.72 -1.66
C GLY A 118 -12.25 -10.70 -0.56
N HIS A 119 -11.32 -11.61 -0.81
CA HIS A 119 -10.87 -12.61 0.19
C HIS A 119 -9.97 -11.99 1.27
N THR A 120 -9.43 -10.79 1.04
CA THR A 120 -8.60 -10.10 2.03
C THR A 120 -9.41 -9.32 3.06
N LEU A 121 -10.72 -9.15 2.84
CA LEU A 121 -11.54 -8.24 3.65
C LEU A 121 -11.63 -8.70 5.11
N GLU A 122 -11.95 -9.97 5.33
CA GLU A 122 -12.14 -10.54 6.67
C GLU A 122 -10.86 -10.46 7.50
N GLU A 123 -9.73 -10.84 6.92
CA GLU A 123 -8.43 -10.76 7.57
C GLU A 123 -8.01 -9.33 7.92
N ASN A 124 -8.24 -8.36 7.02
CA ASN A 124 -7.95 -6.94 7.28
C ASN A 124 -8.79 -6.39 8.44
N LEU A 125 -10.07 -6.77 8.48
CA LEU A 125 -11.00 -6.31 9.51
C LEU A 125 -10.74 -6.98 10.85
N CYS A 126 -10.33 -8.25 10.85
CA CYS A 126 -9.89 -8.94 12.06
C CYS A 126 -8.73 -8.18 12.70
N GLU A 127 -7.69 -7.84 11.93
CA GLU A 127 -6.56 -7.05 12.41
C GLU A 127 -7.00 -5.65 12.90
N ALA A 128 -7.88 -4.97 12.16
CA ALA A 128 -8.41 -3.67 12.59
C ALA A 128 -9.17 -3.75 13.91
N LYS A 129 -9.98 -4.80 14.11
CA LYS A 129 -10.69 -5.04 15.38
C LYS A 129 -9.72 -5.33 16.52
N THR A 130 -8.67 -6.14 16.27
CA THR A 130 -7.63 -6.42 17.27
C THR A 130 -6.91 -5.15 17.71
N LEU A 131 -6.53 -4.28 16.76
CA LEU A 131 -5.86 -3.01 17.07
C LEU A 131 -6.78 -2.00 17.77
N LEU A 132 -8.09 -2.05 17.49
CA LEU A 132 -9.07 -1.20 18.16
C LEU A 132 -9.34 -1.66 19.61
N GLY A 133 -9.19 -2.97 19.88
CA GLY A 133 -9.41 -3.55 21.20
C GLY A 133 -10.81 -3.26 21.73
N SER A 134 -10.91 -2.94 23.03
CA SER A 134 -12.15 -2.52 23.68
C SER A 134 -12.54 -1.06 23.41
N ASN A 135 -11.71 -0.28 22.70
CA ASN A 135 -11.89 1.16 22.53
C ASN A 135 -12.88 1.53 21.41
N GLY A 136 -13.43 0.56 20.68
CA GLY A 136 -14.45 0.84 19.69
C GLY A 136 -14.93 -0.38 18.90
N THR A 137 -15.96 -0.16 18.08
CA THR A 137 -16.52 -1.16 17.17
C THR A 137 -16.45 -0.68 15.72
N ILE A 138 -16.44 -1.64 14.79
CA ILE A 138 -16.54 -1.36 13.35
C ILE A 138 -17.93 -1.79 12.90
N ASP A 139 -18.87 -0.85 12.82
CA ASP A 139 -20.26 -1.17 12.50
C ASP A 139 -20.55 -1.14 11.00
N THR A 140 -19.87 -0.25 10.26
CA THR A 140 -20.14 0.01 8.84
C THR A 140 -18.83 0.09 8.06
N ILE A 141 -18.77 -0.67 6.97
CA ILE A 141 -17.59 -0.78 6.11
C ILE A 141 -17.99 -0.38 4.70
N LEU A 142 -17.25 0.54 4.09
CA LEU A 142 -17.47 0.94 2.70
C LEU A 142 -16.30 0.46 1.85
N VAL A 143 -16.55 -0.31 0.79
CA VAL A 143 -15.49 -0.93 -0.02
C VAL A 143 -15.71 -0.74 -1.52
N ASP A 144 -14.62 -0.84 -2.27
CA ASP A 144 -14.64 -0.81 -3.74
C ASP A 144 -15.37 -1.99 -4.35
N LEU A 145 -15.70 -1.85 -5.64
CA LEU A 145 -16.29 -2.92 -6.43
C LEU A 145 -15.40 -4.18 -6.52
N GLY A 146 -14.09 -4.05 -6.31
CA GLY A 146 -13.15 -5.18 -6.22
C GLY A 146 -13.41 -6.12 -5.04
N TYR A 147 -14.10 -5.64 -4.00
CA TYR A 147 -14.49 -6.44 -2.84
C TYR A 147 -15.84 -7.14 -3.02
N ARG A 148 -16.39 -7.22 -4.24
CA ARG A 148 -17.57 -8.06 -4.50
C ARG A 148 -17.25 -9.52 -4.17
N LYS A 149 -18.25 -10.24 -3.64
CA LYS A 149 -18.11 -11.64 -3.18
C LYS A 149 -17.03 -11.77 -2.09
N HIS A 150 -16.99 -10.81 -1.16
CA HIS A 150 -16.00 -10.78 -0.08
C HIS A 150 -16.19 -11.89 0.96
N ASN A 151 -17.31 -12.61 0.97
CA ASN A 151 -17.60 -13.71 1.91
C ASN A 151 -17.39 -13.37 3.40
N TYR A 152 -17.47 -12.08 3.77
CA TYR A 152 -17.29 -11.63 5.15
C TYR A 152 -18.46 -12.13 6.01
N ARG A 153 -18.13 -12.74 7.15
CA ARG A 153 -19.10 -13.36 8.06
C ARG A 153 -19.28 -12.63 9.40
N GLY A 154 -18.58 -11.51 9.60
CA GLY A 154 -18.69 -10.75 10.85
C GLY A 154 -19.90 -9.80 10.89
N ASP A 155 -20.10 -9.17 12.04
CA ASP A 155 -21.32 -8.38 12.35
C ASP A 155 -21.42 -7.03 11.62
N ALA A 156 -20.29 -6.56 11.11
CA ALA A 156 -20.19 -5.26 10.46
C ALA A 156 -20.91 -5.24 9.11
N LYS A 157 -21.70 -4.18 8.85
CA LYS A 157 -22.41 -4.02 7.58
C LYS A 157 -21.44 -3.59 6.49
N VAL A 158 -21.17 -4.48 5.53
CA VAL A 158 -20.33 -4.20 4.37
C VAL A 158 -21.18 -3.63 3.24
N HIS A 159 -20.86 -2.40 2.82
CA HIS A 159 -21.45 -1.76 1.65
C HIS A 159 -20.42 -1.67 0.53
N VAL A 160 -20.58 -2.53 -0.45
CA VAL A 160 -19.84 -2.45 -1.71
C VAL A 160 -20.41 -1.32 -2.57
N VAL A 161 -19.55 -0.44 -3.09
CA VAL A 161 -19.99 0.65 -3.96
C VAL A 161 -20.73 0.10 -5.18
N PRO A 162 -22.00 0.51 -5.42
CA PRO A 162 -22.78 0.08 -6.56
C PRO A 162 -22.38 0.88 -7.81
N ARG A 163 -22.59 0.29 -9.00
CA ARG A 163 -22.34 0.98 -10.28
C ARG A 163 -23.26 2.19 -10.51
N SER A 164 -24.43 2.22 -9.89
CA SER A 164 -25.36 3.34 -9.93
C SER A 164 -25.79 3.73 -8.51
N MET A 165 -25.67 5.02 -8.21
CA MET A 165 -26.06 5.57 -6.91
C MET A 165 -27.43 6.24 -6.92
N LYS A 166 -28.23 6.13 -8.01
CA LYS A 166 -29.49 6.88 -8.16
C LYS A 166 -30.47 6.62 -7.01
N LYS A 167 -30.63 5.36 -6.59
CA LYS A 167 -31.62 4.88 -5.61
C LYS A 167 -31.30 5.19 -4.14
N PHE A 168 -30.09 5.67 -3.81
CA PHE A 168 -29.71 5.89 -2.41
C PHE A 168 -30.12 7.28 -1.91
N LYS A 169 -30.30 7.44 -0.60
CA LYS A 169 -30.50 8.76 0.03
C LYS A 169 -29.24 9.62 -0.12
N VAL A 170 -29.40 10.96 -0.18
CA VAL A 170 -28.31 11.93 -0.38
C VAL A 170 -27.16 11.74 0.62
N ASN A 171 -27.48 11.56 1.90
CA ASN A 171 -26.48 11.34 2.95
C ASN A 171 -25.64 10.08 2.72
N PHE A 172 -26.28 8.98 2.31
CA PHE A 172 -25.56 7.74 2.03
C PHE A 172 -24.71 7.84 0.76
N LYS A 173 -25.19 8.54 -0.28
CA LYS A 173 -24.35 8.85 -1.45
C LYS A 173 -23.09 9.62 -1.06
N ARG A 174 -23.20 10.59 -0.14
CA ARG A 174 -22.06 11.35 0.36
C ARG A 174 -21.06 10.45 1.09
N LEU A 175 -21.52 9.50 1.91
CA LEU A 175 -20.65 8.52 2.57
C LEU A 175 -19.93 7.61 1.56
N LEU A 176 -20.66 7.05 0.59
CA LEU A 176 -20.07 6.22 -0.48
C LEU A 176 -19.03 6.98 -1.31
N LYS A 177 -19.27 8.27 -1.58
CA LYS A 177 -18.30 9.15 -2.25
C LYS A 177 -17.07 9.44 -1.40
N ARG A 178 -17.22 9.69 -0.08
CA ARG A 178 -16.06 9.83 0.84
C ARG A 178 -15.19 8.59 0.87
N ARG A 179 -15.76 7.43 0.55
CA ARG A 179 -15.10 6.23 0.00
C ARG A 179 -13.73 6.49 -0.63
N SER A 180 -13.75 7.31 -1.67
CA SER A 180 -12.59 7.55 -2.53
C SER A 180 -11.43 8.27 -1.85
N CYS A 181 -11.63 8.84 -0.65
CA CYS A 181 -10.52 9.40 0.14
C CYS A 181 -9.46 8.35 0.48
N VAL A 182 -9.81 7.06 0.54
CA VAL A 182 -8.83 5.98 0.75
C VAL A 182 -7.76 5.95 -0.34
N GLU A 183 -8.11 6.27 -1.59
CA GLU A 183 -7.15 6.35 -2.69
C GLU A 183 -6.15 7.49 -2.49
N ALA A 184 -6.62 8.62 -1.95
CA ALA A 184 -5.74 9.73 -1.59
C ALA A 184 -4.81 9.34 -0.43
N THR A 185 -5.32 8.65 0.59
CA THR A 185 -4.52 8.09 1.68
C THR A 185 -3.45 7.13 1.16
N ILE A 186 -3.79 6.21 0.26
CA ILE A 186 -2.83 5.30 -0.38
C ILE A 186 -1.82 6.08 -1.25
N GLY A 187 -2.26 7.13 -1.92
CA GLY A 187 -1.38 8.03 -2.67
C GLY A 187 -0.34 8.70 -1.76
N HIS A 188 -0.77 9.22 -0.61
CA HIS A 188 0.11 9.84 0.38
C HIS A 188 1.06 8.83 1.02
N THR A 189 0.60 7.63 1.39
CA THR A 189 1.50 6.58 1.93
C THR A 189 2.57 6.19 0.92
N LYS A 190 2.21 6.09 -0.37
CA LYS A 190 3.15 5.80 -1.46
C LYS A 190 4.18 6.91 -1.67
N ARG A 191 3.72 8.15 -1.79
CA ARG A 191 4.57 9.30 -2.15
C ARG A 191 5.38 9.82 -0.97
N ASP A 192 4.75 9.99 0.18
CA ASP A 192 5.30 10.71 1.32
C ASP A 192 5.93 9.77 2.35
N ASN A 193 5.51 8.50 2.40
CA ASN A 193 5.94 7.53 3.40
C ASN A 193 6.55 6.25 2.79
N ARG A 194 7.05 6.32 1.54
CA ARG A 194 7.85 5.27 0.88
C ARG A 194 7.15 3.91 0.69
N MET A 195 5.81 3.84 0.75
CA MET A 195 5.08 2.60 0.44
C MET A 195 5.30 2.12 -1.01
N ASP A 196 5.69 3.00 -1.94
CA ASP A 196 5.87 2.61 -3.35
C ASP A 196 7.14 1.78 -3.62
N ARG A 197 8.12 1.76 -2.69
CA ARG A 197 9.34 0.96 -2.79
C ARG A 197 9.74 0.40 -1.43
N ASN A 198 9.75 -0.93 -1.33
CA ASN A 198 10.27 -1.61 -0.15
C ASN A 198 11.78 -1.82 -0.26
N TYR A 199 12.53 -1.43 0.76
CA TYR A 199 13.98 -1.66 0.88
C TYR A 199 14.32 -2.80 1.86
N LEU A 200 13.32 -3.33 2.56
CA LEU A 200 13.47 -4.43 3.49
C LEU A 200 13.33 -5.77 2.75
N LYS A 201 14.05 -6.79 3.23
CA LYS A 201 14.09 -8.11 2.59
C LYS A 201 12.97 -9.02 3.09
N GLY A 202 12.42 -9.82 2.19
CA GLY A 202 11.51 -10.91 2.54
C GLY A 202 10.11 -10.44 2.94
N LYS A 203 9.26 -11.43 3.21
CA LYS A 203 7.85 -11.21 3.62
C LYS A 203 7.72 -10.40 4.90
N GLU A 204 8.65 -10.57 5.84
CA GLU A 204 8.67 -9.78 7.08
C GLU A 204 9.03 -8.31 6.79
N GLY A 205 9.96 -8.07 5.87
CA GLY A 205 10.25 -6.73 5.37
C GLY A 205 9.04 -6.07 4.72
N ASP A 206 8.27 -6.80 3.92
CA ASP A 206 7.02 -6.28 3.31
C ASP A 206 5.98 -5.89 4.36
N LYS A 207 5.82 -6.70 5.42
CA LYS A 207 4.92 -6.38 6.53
C LYS A 207 5.39 -5.14 7.28
N ALA A 208 6.67 -5.08 7.65
CA ALA A 208 7.25 -3.96 8.39
C ALA A 208 7.16 -2.66 7.59
N ASN A 209 7.50 -2.67 6.30
CA ASN A 209 7.42 -1.48 5.45
C ASN A 209 5.97 -0.97 5.35
N ALA A 210 5.00 -1.88 5.20
CA ALA A 210 3.59 -1.51 5.12
C ALA A 210 3.11 -0.81 6.40
N ILE A 211 3.41 -1.40 7.57
CA ILE A 211 3.04 -0.84 8.87
C ILE A 211 3.73 0.51 9.10
N LEU A 212 5.05 0.60 8.87
CA LEU A 212 5.81 1.84 9.09
C LEU A 212 5.34 2.98 8.19
N ALA A 213 5.05 2.70 6.92
CA ALA A 213 4.56 3.72 6.00
C ALA A 213 3.14 4.20 6.36
N ALA A 214 2.27 3.29 6.83
CA ALA A 214 0.95 3.64 7.36
C ALA A 214 1.06 4.49 8.64
N SER A 215 1.92 4.10 9.58
CA SER A 215 2.21 4.86 10.80
C SER A 215 2.76 6.24 10.49
N GLY A 216 3.68 6.36 9.52
CA GLY A 216 4.20 7.65 9.05
C GLY A 216 3.10 8.57 8.53
N HIS A 217 2.11 8.04 7.81
CA HIS A 217 0.94 8.83 7.38
C HIS A 217 0.14 9.37 8.57
N ASN A 218 -0.17 8.50 9.54
CA ASN A 218 -0.92 8.89 10.73
C ASN A 218 -0.17 9.91 11.58
N LEU A 219 1.14 9.74 11.78
CA LEU A 219 1.98 10.70 12.51
C LEU A 219 1.96 12.08 11.85
N ARG A 220 1.99 12.16 10.51
CA ARG A 220 1.85 13.44 9.80
C ARG A 220 0.50 14.10 10.04
N LEU A 221 -0.60 13.32 10.10
CA LEU A 221 -1.93 13.84 10.43
C LEU A 221 -1.98 14.38 11.86
N ILE A 222 -1.41 13.65 12.82
CA ILE A 222 -1.35 14.06 14.22
C ILE A 222 -0.52 15.34 14.36
N LEU A 223 0.67 15.39 13.76
CA LEU A 223 1.54 16.57 13.78
C LEU A 223 0.85 17.79 13.17
N ALA A 224 0.17 17.64 12.03
CA ALA A 224 -0.58 18.73 11.42
C ALA A 224 -1.71 19.25 12.32
N PHE A 225 -2.40 18.35 13.02
CA PHE A 225 -3.44 18.71 13.98
C PHE A 225 -2.87 19.45 15.19
N LEU A 226 -1.77 18.96 15.77
CA LEU A 226 -1.08 19.60 16.90
C LEU A 226 -0.56 20.99 16.53
N LEU A 227 0.05 21.15 15.34
CA LEU A 227 0.52 22.44 14.86
C LEU A 227 -0.62 23.44 14.64
N PHE A 228 -1.76 22.98 14.11
CA PHE A 228 -2.96 23.81 13.99
C PHE A 228 -3.47 24.27 15.36
N PHE A 229 -3.54 23.36 16.33
CA PHE A 229 -3.98 23.68 17.68
C PHE A 229 -3.01 24.64 18.38
N LEU A 230 -1.70 24.40 18.29
CA LEU A 230 -0.68 25.28 18.84
C LEU A 230 -0.78 26.69 18.25
N LYS A 231 -0.95 26.81 16.92
CA LYS A 231 -1.16 28.10 16.27
C LYS A 231 -2.40 28.82 16.85
N LYS A 232 -3.52 28.12 16.96
CA LYS A 232 -4.75 28.70 17.53
C LYS A 232 -4.59 29.13 18.99
N PHE A 233 -3.86 28.35 19.77
CA PHE A 233 -3.54 28.67 21.16
C PHE A 233 -2.69 29.94 21.25
N MET A 234 -1.61 30.03 20.46
CA MET A 234 -0.75 31.22 20.39
C MET A 234 -1.50 32.46 19.91
N ASP A 235 -2.34 32.33 18.88
CA ASP A 235 -3.19 33.43 18.38
C ASP A 235 -4.13 33.95 19.49
N ASN A 236 -4.64 33.06 20.34
CA ASN A 236 -5.53 33.42 21.44
C ASN A 236 -4.79 34.12 22.59
N ILE A 237 -3.58 33.66 22.93
CA ILE A 237 -2.71 34.34 23.90
C ILE A 237 -2.37 35.74 23.41
N ALA A 238 -1.96 35.88 22.15
CA ALA A 238 -1.61 37.17 21.57
C ALA A 238 -2.78 38.15 21.63
N LYS A 239 -4.01 37.71 21.33
CA LYS A 239 -5.23 38.53 21.47
C LYS A 239 -5.50 38.95 22.91
N LYS A 240 -5.37 38.04 23.88
CA LYS A 240 -5.55 38.39 25.30
C LYS A 240 -4.52 39.40 25.78
N LEU A 241 -3.26 39.23 25.39
CA LEU A 241 -2.18 40.18 25.72
C LEU A 241 -2.43 41.55 25.06
N ALA A 242 -2.86 41.58 23.81
CA ALA A 242 -3.21 42.83 23.13
C ALA A 242 -4.40 43.54 23.79
N ASN A 243 -5.44 42.80 24.20
CA ASN A 243 -6.57 43.36 24.93
C ASN A 243 -6.16 43.89 26.30
N PHE A 244 -5.34 43.14 27.05
CA PHE A 244 -4.81 43.59 28.34
C PHE A 244 -3.94 44.83 28.19
N ALA A 245 -3.05 44.88 27.20
CA ALA A 245 -2.26 46.08 26.91
C ALA A 245 -3.16 47.26 26.56
N ASN A 246 -4.17 47.06 25.70
CA ASN A 246 -5.13 48.11 25.36
C ASN A 246 -5.90 48.59 26.60
N GLU A 247 -6.35 47.70 27.48
CA GLU A 247 -6.99 48.09 28.74
C GLU A 247 -6.02 48.90 29.62
N VAL A 248 -4.81 48.41 29.86
CA VAL A 248 -3.82 49.10 30.73
C VAL A 248 -3.36 50.45 30.17
N PHE A 249 -3.17 50.56 28.86
CA PHE A 249 -2.64 51.78 28.21
C PHE A 249 -3.71 52.76 27.72
N LEU A 250 -4.96 52.31 27.50
CA LEU A 250 -6.09 53.19 27.13
C LEU A 250 -7.02 53.53 28.29
N ASP A 251 -6.98 52.83 29.43
CA ASP A 251 -7.63 53.33 30.64
C ASP A 251 -6.91 54.60 31.11
N LYS A 252 -7.59 55.73 30.94
CA LYS A 252 -7.22 57.09 31.39
C LYS A 252 -7.12 57.21 32.93
N LYS A 253 -6.80 56.13 33.65
CA LYS A 253 -6.66 56.12 35.10
C LYS A 253 -5.25 56.50 35.57
N TYR A 254 -4.23 56.37 34.72
CA TYR A 254 -2.85 56.78 35.01
C TYR A 254 -2.41 58.09 34.33
N ALA A 255 -3.23 58.64 33.43
CA ALA A 255 -2.93 59.90 32.75
C ALA A 255 -3.18 61.17 33.59
N LYS A 256 -3.62 61.03 34.86
CA LYS A 256 -3.94 62.16 35.76
C LYS A 256 -2.90 62.46 36.84
N ILE A 257 -1.73 61.81 36.84
CA ILE A 257 -0.71 61.99 37.89
C ILE A 257 0.39 63.00 37.51
N TYR A 258 0.41 63.51 36.27
CA TYR A 258 1.38 64.53 35.85
C TYR A 258 0.68 65.67 35.10
N VAL A 259 0.01 66.56 35.83
CA VAL A 259 -0.24 67.96 35.44
C VAL A 259 0.03 68.82 36.65
#